data_AF-A0A7S0K6M0-F1
#
_entry.id   AF-A0A7S0K6M0-F1
#
_cell.length_a   1.000
_cell.length_b   1.000
_cell.length_c   1.000
_cell.angle_alpha   90.00
_cell.angle_beta   90.00
_cell.angle_gamma   90.00
#
_symmetry.space_group_name_H-M   'P 1'
#
loop_
_entity.id
_entity.type
_entity.pdbx_description
1 polymer ?
#
loop_
_entity_poly.entity_id
_entity_poly.type
_entity_poly.pdbx_seq_one_letter_code
_entity_poly.pdbx_strand_id
1 'polypeptide(L)'
;MSLFQAREWWAYRPDSEDECAPGAMVIGNVDNDPAGTGKIVTGSLSGTVRIFVPAEGGYAVGHLVLEQTLDAPVLQLALGRFAPATGDQALAVLHPRSLVVYSVSSGASSGAGAGSLVLRSLYHHDLSDGAGASFTAAAMCYGAFGEAVGHDRICVQSMDGQLSFFDRDRHSFTRQLQASLLPGPITYVARIDSIVTVDCTLYARAYRYGALLGAVDAAPRGSAGGGASAGTGGSSAGGGGGGGGGG
;
A
#
# COMPACT_ATOMS: atom_id res chain seq x y z
N MET A 1 41.23 -0.54 -10.57
CA MET A 1 41.39 -0.70 -9.11
C MET A 1 40.50 0.35 -8.44
N SER A 2 39.33 -0.03 -7.91
CA SER A 2 38.47 0.91 -7.15
C SER A 2 39.08 1.15 -5.78
N LEU A 3 39.37 2.41 -5.44
CA LEU A 3 40.05 2.83 -4.21
C LEU A 3 39.18 2.70 -2.94
N PHE A 4 37.87 2.51 -3.10
CA PHE A 4 36.92 2.38 -2.02
C PHE A 4 36.11 1.09 -2.23
N GLN A 5 36.42 0.06 -1.45
CA GLN A 5 35.66 -1.18 -1.40
C GLN A 5 34.83 -1.22 -0.12
N ALA A 6 33.55 -1.57 -0.25
CA ALA A 6 32.73 -1.88 0.91
C ALA A 6 33.32 -3.10 1.63
N ARG A 7 33.58 -2.98 2.93
CA ARG A 7 34.00 -4.12 3.76
C ARG A 7 32.76 -4.71 4.41
N GLU A 8 32.46 -5.95 4.04
CA GLU A 8 31.37 -6.70 4.64
C GLU A 8 31.69 -7.00 6.11
N TRP A 9 30.77 -6.62 7.00
CA TRP A 9 30.84 -6.95 8.44
C TRP A 9 29.84 -8.03 8.82
N TRP A 10 28.68 -8.04 8.14
CA TRP A 10 27.62 -9.02 8.34
C TRP A 10 26.89 -9.21 7.02
N ALA A 11 26.58 -10.46 6.69
CA ALA A 11 25.76 -10.80 5.53
C ALA A 11 24.96 -12.06 5.84
N TYR A 12 23.71 -12.07 5.41
CA TYR A 12 22.86 -13.24 5.40
C TYR A 12 22.46 -13.53 3.97
N ARG A 13 22.56 -14.81 3.58
CA ARG A 13 22.07 -15.29 2.30
C ARG A 13 21.07 -16.42 2.60
N PRO A 14 19.81 -16.30 2.16
CA PRO A 14 18.86 -17.41 2.27
C PRO A 14 19.33 -18.58 1.40
N ASP A 15 19.04 -19.81 1.86
CA ASP A 15 19.39 -21.04 1.13
C ASP A 15 18.46 -21.27 -0.08
N SER A 16 17.26 -20.70 -0.05
CA SER A 16 16.32 -20.70 -1.17
C SER A 16 16.62 -19.57 -2.15
N GLU A 17 16.22 -19.74 -3.41
CA GLU A 17 16.15 -18.66 -4.40
C GLU A 17 14.96 -17.73 -4.09
N ASP A 18 14.93 -17.21 -2.85
CA ASP A 18 13.96 -16.23 -2.40
C ASP A 18 14.23 -14.89 -3.08
N GLU A 19 13.24 -14.40 -3.84
CA GLU A 19 13.28 -13.08 -4.44
C GLU A 19 12.72 -12.03 -3.47
N CYS A 20 13.32 -10.83 -3.45
CA CYS A 20 12.90 -9.72 -2.60
C CYS A 20 12.49 -8.53 -3.47
N ALA A 21 11.36 -7.90 -3.13
CA ALA A 21 10.96 -6.64 -3.74
C ALA A 21 11.81 -5.47 -3.17
N PRO A 22 11.99 -4.35 -3.91
CA PRO A 22 12.77 -3.20 -3.46
C PRO A 22 12.27 -2.59 -2.13
N GLY A 23 10.97 -2.70 -1.83
CA GLY A 23 10.35 -2.20 -0.61
C GLY A 23 10.31 -3.20 0.54
N ALA A 24 10.86 -4.41 0.36
CA ALA A 24 10.71 -5.51 1.33
C ALA A 24 11.79 -5.49 2.44
N MET A 25 12.32 -4.33 2.80
CA MET A 25 13.29 -4.18 3.89
C MET A 25 12.98 -2.94 4.71
N VAL A 26 12.97 -3.07 6.04
CA VAL A 26 12.88 -1.95 6.99
C VAL A 26 13.82 -2.16 8.17
N ILE A 27 14.28 -1.05 8.76
CA ILE A 27 15.13 -1.07 9.94
C ILE A 27 14.47 -0.18 11.01
N GLY A 28 14.32 -0.71 12.21
CA GLY A 28 13.81 0.07 13.35
C GLY A 28 13.45 -0.79 14.55
N ASN A 29 12.88 -0.16 15.59
CA ASN A 29 12.54 -0.81 16.85
C ASN A 29 11.18 -1.53 16.76
N VAL A 30 11.12 -2.57 15.93
CA VAL A 30 9.88 -3.25 15.56
C VAL A 30 9.14 -3.90 16.73
N ASP A 31 9.86 -4.32 17.77
CA ASP A 31 9.35 -4.96 18.99
C ASP A 31 9.13 -3.96 20.14
N ASN A 32 9.35 -2.66 19.90
CA ASN A 32 9.20 -1.59 20.89
C ASN A 32 10.05 -1.83 22.15
N ASP A 33 11.25 -2.40 21.98
CA ASP A 33 12.20 -2.59 23.07
C ASP A 33 12.54 -1.24 23.72
N PRO A 34 12.44 -1.08 25.06
CA PRO A 34 12.79 0.15 25.75
C PRO A 34 14.25 0.59 25.53
N ALA A 35 15.16 -0.34 25.18
CA ALA A 35 16.53 0.00 24.80
C ALA A 35 16.61 0.74 23.45
N GLY A 36 15.56 0.70 22.63
CA GLY A 36 15.51 1.36 21.33
C GLY A 36 16.34 0.68 20.24
N THR A 37 16.75 -0.58 20.45
CA THR A 37 17.64 -1.29 19.54
C THR A 37 16.94 -1.60 18.20
N GLY A 38 17.47 -1.02 17.12
CA GLY A 38 16.98 -1.27 15.78
C GLY A 38 17.23 -2.72 15.33
N LYS A 39 16.23 -3.31 14.67
CA LYS A 39 16.26 -4.66 14.11
C LYS A 39 16.08 -4.57 12.61
N ILE A 40 16.69 -5.49 11.88
CA ILE A 40 16.55 -5.57 10.42
C ILE A 40 15.38 -6.48 10.13
N VAL A 41 14.37 -5.99 9.42
CA VAL A 41 13.23 -6.77 8.98
C VAL A 41 13.27 -6.89 7.46
N THR A 42 13.16 -8.12 6.95
CA THR A 42 13.13 -8.40 5.52
C THR A 42 11.90 -9.23 5.17
N GLY A 43 11.33 -8.99 4.00
CA GLY A 43 10.24 -9.76 3.42
C GLY A 43 10.66 -10.35 2.08
N SER A 44 10.08 -11.50 1.75
CA SER A 44 10.28 -12.21 0.50
C SER A 44 9.00 -12.24 -0.33
N LEU A 45 9.14 -12.35 -1.65
CA LEU A 45 8.04 -12.66 -2.57
C LEU A 45 7.48 -14.08 -2.37
N SER A 46 8.21 -14.97 -1.70
CA SER A 46 7.69 -16.26 -1.22
C SER A 46 6.76 -16.14 -0.01
N GLY A 47 6.63 -14.93 0.57
CA GLY A 47 5.78 -14.66 1.74
C GLY A 47 6.50 -14.76 3.08
N THR A 48 7.80 -15.06 3.10
CA THR A 48 8.56 -15.17 4.34
C THR A 48 9.00 -13.80 4.87
N VAL A 49 8.70 -13.53 6.13
CA VAL A 49 9.18 -12.37 6.89
C VAL A 49 10.23 -12.84 7.90
N ARG A 50 11.37 -12.15 7.94
CA ARG A 50 12.50 -12.45 8.81
C ARG A 50 12.90 -11.21 9.61
N ILE A 51 13.24 -11.39 10.87
CA ILE A 51 13.76 -10.34 11.75
C ILE A 51 15.15 -10.75 12.23
N PHE A 52 16.13 -9.87 12.00
CA PHE A 52 17.52 -10.08 12.38
C PHE A 52 17.98 -9.06 13.43
N VAL A 53 18.81 -9.55 14.35
CA VAL A 53 19.56 -8.76 15.32
C VAL A 53 21.04 -9.12 15.19
N PRO A 54 21.79 -8.45 14.29
CA PRO A 54 23.23 -8.65 14.16
C PRO A 54 23.94 -8.16 15.44
N ALA A 55 24.63 -9.06 16.14
CA ALA A 55 25.39 -8.71 17.35
C ALA A 55 26.90 -8.80 17.14
N GLU A 56 27.34 -9.82 16.40
CA GLU A 56 28.75 -10.09 16.11
C GLU A 56 29.04 -10.02 14.60
N GLY A 57 30.33 -9.96 14.25
CA GLY A 57 30.75 -10.00 12.86
C GLY A 57 30.47 -11.36 12.23
N GLY A 58 29.88 -11.37 11.04
CA GLY A 58 29.40 -12.56 10.36
C GLY A 58 28.02 -13.04 10.84
N TYR A 59 27.40 -13.92 10.07
CA TYR A 59 26.09 -14.47 10.43
C TYR A 59 26.22 -15.62 11.44
N ALA A 60 25.38 -15.57 12.48
CA ALA A 60 25.17 -16.65 13.44
C ALA A 60 23.68 -16.95 13.50
N VAL A 61 23.31 -18.20 13.77
CA VAL A 61 21.89 -18.63 13.80
C VAL A 61 21.07 -17.81 14.81
N GLY A 62 21.68 -17.42 15.94
CA GLY A 62 21.03 -16.57 16.95
C GLY A 62 20.75 -15.13 16.49
N HIS A 63 21.29 -14.69 15.35
CA HIS A 63 20.96 -13.40 14.76
C HIS A 63 19.56 -13.40 14.14
N LEU A 64 19.01 -14.55 13.73
CA LEU A 64 17.64 -14.68 13.25
C LEU A 64 16.70 -14.92 14.44
N VAL A 65 15.94 -13.90 14.83
CA VAL A 65 15.06 -13.93 16.01
C VAL A 65 13.61 -14.27 15.68
N LEU A 66 13.21 -14.09 14.42
CA LEU A 66 11.90 -14.48 13.91
C LEU A 66 12.03 -14.85 12.44
N GLU A 67 11.42 -15.97 12.08
CA GLU A 67 11.13 -16.34 10.70
C GLU A 67 9.70 -16.86 10.65
N GLN A 68 8.86 -16.25 9.82
CA GLN A 68 7.48 -16.67 9.63
C GLN A 68 7.07 -16.54 8.18
N THR A 69 6.49 -17.61 7.64
CA THR A 69 5.86 -17.61 6.32
C THR A 69 4.43 -17.13 6.42
N LEU A 70 4.11 -16.09 5.67
CA LEU A 70 2.76 -15.53 5.51
C LEU A 70 2.07 -16.17 4.30
N ASP A 71 0.75 -15.99 4.20
CA ASP A 71 -0.08 -16.62 3.17
C ASP A 71 0.08 -15.98 1.77
N ALA A 72 0.79 -14.85 1.65
CA ALA A 72 0.91 -14.10 0.41
C ALA A 72 2.30 -13.41 0.25
N PRO A 73 2.73 -13.12 -1.00
CA PRO A 73 3.98 -12.42 -1.28
C PRO A 73 4.10 -11.07 -0.56
N VAL A 74 5.30 -10.73 -0.07
CA VAL A 74 5.57 -9.44 0.55
C VAL A 74 6.11 -8.45 -0.48
N LEU A 75 5.30 -7.47 -0.87
CA LEU A 75 5.69 -6.43 -1.82
C LEU A 75 6.47 -5.30 -1.15
N GLN A 76 6.02 -4.90 0.04
CA GLN A 76 6.63 -3.80 0.78
C GLN A 76 6.41 -3.96 2.28
N LEU A 77 7.40 -3.54 3.06
CA LEU A 77 7.34 -3.42 4.51
C LEU A 77 7.35 -1.94 4.90
N ALA A 78 6.64 -1.59 5.96
CA ALA A 78 6.70 -0.27 6.58
C ALA A 78 6.64 -0.38 8.10
N LEU A 79 7.41 0.47 8.77
CA LEU A 79 7.42 0.56 10.22
C LEU A 79 6.94 1.95 10.66
N GLY A 80 5.83 1.99 11.39
CA GLY A 80 5.18 3.24 11.79
C GLY A 80 4.19 3.03 12.93
N ARG A 81 3.54 4.12 13.35
CA ARG A 81 2.57 4.13 14.46
C ARG A 81 1.19 3.72 13.96
N PHE A 82 1.05 2.47 13.54
CA PHE A 82 -0.20 1.93 13.00
C PHE A 82 -1.05 1.24 14.07
N ALA A 83 -0.49 0.95 15.26
CA ALA A 83 -1.20 0.30 16.35
C ALA A 83 -2.35 1.20 16.86
N PRO A 84 -3.61 0.71 16.91
CA PRO A 84 -4.75 1.57 17.16
C PRO A 84 -4.89 2.06 18.61
N ALA A 85 -4.30 1.37 19.58
CA ALA A 85 -4.52 1.60 21.00
C ALA A 85 -3.34 2.26 21.73
N THR A 86 -2.10 1.97 21.33
CA THR A 86 -0.90 2.29 22.13
C THR A 86 0.00 3.34 21.48
N GLY A 87 -0.16 3.62 20.18
CA GLY A 87 0.76 4.48 19.44
C GLY A 87 2.16 3.87 19.26
N ASP A 88 2.31 2.59 19.57
CA ASP A 88 3.54 1.82 19.39
C ASP A 88 3.86 1.61 17.90
N GLN A 89 5.12 1.28 17.63
CA GLN A 89 5.53 0.85 16.30
C GLN A 89 4.87 -0.49 15.97
N ALA A 90 4.32 -0.57 14.76
CA ALA A 90 3.76 -1.78 14.18
C ALA A 90 4.32 -1.96 12.76
N LEU A 91 4.41 -3.23 12.36
CA LEU A 91 4.90 -3.63 11.05
C LEU A 91 3.71 -3.73 10.09
N ALA A 92 3.64 -2.83 9.11
CA ALA A 92 2.73 -2.97 7.99
C ALA A 92 3.39 -3.81 6.89
N VAL A 93 2.68 -4.82 6.41
CA VAL A 93 3.07 -5.72 5.33
C VAL A 93 2.07 -5.55 4.20
N LEU A 94 2.58 -5.10 3.05
CA LEU A 94 1.79 -4.96 1.83
C LEU A 94 1.90 -6.23 1.00
N HIS A 95 0.75 -6.83 0.71
CA HIS A 95 0.59 -7.93 -0.22
C HIS A 95 -0.10 -7.44 -1.50
N PRO A 96 -0.12 -8.24 -2.59
CA PRO A 96 -0.79 -7.84 -3.83
C PRO A 96 -2.28 -7.51 -3.67
N ARG A 97 -2.98 -8.17 -2.74
CA ARG A 97 -4.44 -8.06 -2.55
C ARG A 97 -4.87 -7.69 -1.14
N SER A 98 -3.93 -7.47 -0.25
CA SER A 98 -4.22 -7.14 1.14
C SER A 98 -3.13 -6.27 1.76
N LEU A 99 -3.51 -5.52 2.78
CA LEU A 99 -2.58 -4.82 3.67
C LEU A 99 -2.80 -5.37 5.08
N VAL A 100 -1.75 -5.90 5.70
CA VAL A 100 -1.84 -6.46 7.06
C VAL A 100 -0.90 -5.71 7.98
N VAL A 101 -1.40 -5.34 9.15
CA VAL A 101 -0.60 -4.69 10.19
C VAL A 101 -0.40 -5.67 11.33
N TYR A 102 0.86 -5.88 11.69
CA TYR A 102 1.28 -6.79 12.73
C TYR A 102 1.93 -6.04 13.88
N SER A 103 1.69 -6.51 15.11
CA SER A 103 2.50 -6.19 16.28
C SER A 103 3.58 -7.25 16.44
N VAL A 104 4.82 -6.83 16.67
CA VAL A 104 5.89 -7.73 17.11
C VAL A 104 6.08 -7.54 18.61
N SER A 105 6.11 -8.64 19.35
CA SER A 105 6.33 -8.63 20.79
C SER A 105 7.24 -9.78 21.18
N SER A 106 7.98 -9.65 22.28
CA SER A 106 8.71 -10.78 22.85
C SER A 106 7.71 -11.87 23.25
N GLY A 107 7.88 -13.07 22.70
CA GLY A 107 7.20 -14.27 23.17
C GLY A 107 7.76 -14.74 24.50
N ALA A 108 6.95 -15.46 25.27
CA ALA A 108 7.42 -16.17 26.45
C ALA A 108 8.23 -17.39 26.00
N SER A 109 9.55 -17.35 26.16
CA SER A 109 10.43 -18.49 25.89
C SER A 109 10.34 -19.50 27.04
N SER A 110 10.00 -20.77 26.77
CA SER A 110 10.10 -21.86 27.76
C SER A 110 11.50 -22.52 27.82
N GLY A 111 12.54 -21.87 27.31
CA GLY A 111 13.90 -22.39 27.31
C GLY A 111 14.97 -21.30 27.14
N ALA A 112 16.18 -21.61 27.58
CA ALA A 112 17.36 -20.73 27.54
C ALA A 112 17.90 -20.60 26.10
N GLY A 113 17.28 -19.72 25.33
CA GLY A 113 17.70 -19.30 23.99
C GLY A 113 17.07 -17.93 23.70
N ALA A 114 17.75 -17.10 22.91
CA ALA A 114 17.40 -15.72 22.60
C ALA A 114 15.88 -15.48 22.48
N GLY A 115 15.39 -14.40 23.09
CA GLY A 115 13.97 -14.08 23.20
C GLY A 115 13.25 -14.23 21.86
N SER A 116 12.45 -15.28 21.73
CA SER A 116 11.70 -15.57 20.52
C SER A 116 10.69 -14.44 20.31
N LEU A 117 10.79 -13.70 19.21
CA LEU A 117 9.76 -12.72 18.88
C LEU A 117 8.53 -13.47 18.35
N VAL A 118 7.35 -12.88 18.57
CA VAL A 118 6.08 -13.36 18.03
C VAL A 118 5.46 -12.24 17.22
N LEU A 119 5.09 -12.55 15.99
CA LEU A 119 4.38 -11.66 15.08
C LEU A 119 2.88 -11.97 15.18
N ARG A 120 2.09 -10.97 15.58
CA ARG A 120 0.64 -11.08 15.76
C ARG A 120 -0.08 -10.10 14.85
N SER A 121 -1.03 -10.59 14.05
CA SER A 121 -1.87 -9.72 13.21
C SER A 121 -2.79 -8.88 14.10
N LEU A 122 -2.80 -7.57 13.89
CA LEU A 122 -3.68 -6.62 14.55
C LEU A 122 -4.97 -6.43 13.75
N TYR A 123 -4.82 -6.11 12.47
CA TYR A 123 -5.91 -5.95 11.53
C TYR A 123 -5.40 -6.16 10.10
N HIS A 124 -6.33 -6.45 9.22
CA HIS A 124 -6.09 -6.69 7.80
C HIS A 124 -7.14 -5.94 7.00
N HIS A 125 -6.70 -5.42 5.85
CA HIS A 125 -7.53 -4.75 4.87
C HIS A 125 -7.51 -5.57 3.58
N ASP A 126 -8.68 -6.01 3.16
CA ASP A 126 -8.87 -6.53 1.81
C ASP A 126 -8.84 -5.37 0.83
N LEU A 127 -7.89 -5.44 -0.10
CA LEU A 127 -7.79 -4.44 -1.15
C LEU A 127 -8.68 -4.80 -2.33
N SER A 128 -9.11 -6.05 -2.46
CA SER A 128 -10.03 -6.47 -3.52
C SER A 128 -11.38 -5.78 -3.37
N ASP A 129 -11.65 -4.82 -4.25
CA ASP A 129 -12.89 -4.09 -4.26
C ASP A 129 -14.06 -5.06 -4.54
N GLY A 130 -15.07 -5.08 -3.67
CA GLY A 130 -16.22 -6.00 -3.74
C GLY A 130 -17.06 -5.86 -5.02
N ALA A 131 -16.76 -4.87 -5.85
CA ALA A 131 -17.40 -4.55 -7.12
C ALA A 131 -16.68 -5.10 -8.37
N GLY A 132 -15.81 -6.11 -8.23
CA GLY A 132 -15.21 -6.83 -9.37
C GLY A 132 -14.05 -6.12 -10.07
N ALA A 133 -13.59 -4.98 -9.54
CA ALA A 133 -12.36 -4.33 -9.99
C ALA A 133 -11.13 -4.97 -9.32
N SER A 134 -10.10 -5.26 -10.11
CA SER A 134 -8.87 -5.86 -9.61
C SER A 134 -7.94 -4.80 -9.02
N PHE A 135 -8.20 -4.35 -7.78
CA PHE A 135 -7.22 -3.54 -7.06
C PHE A 135 -6.03 -4.44 -6.68
N THR A 136 -4.93 -4.30 -7.41
CA THR A 136 -3.66 -4.97 -7.11
C THR A 136 -2.69 -3.91 -6.64
N ALA A 137 -2.14 -4.07 -5.43
CA ALA A 137 -1.22 -3.10 -4.86
C ALA A 137 0.11 -3.07 -5.62
N ALA A 138 0.66 -1.87 -5.79
CA ALA A 138 1.98 -1.63 -6.37
C ALA A 138 2.98 -1.20 -5.30
N ALA A 139 2.60 -0.22 -4.48
CA ALA A 139 3.44 0.36 -3.43
C ALA A 139 2.56 1.02 -2.36
N MET A 140 3.15 1.32 -1.20
CA MET A 140 2.53 2.11 -0.16
C MET A 140 3.45 3.23 0.33
N CYS A 141 2.84 4.28 0.87
CA CYS A 141 3.52 5.27 1.70
C CYS A 141 2.72 5.48 2.98
N TYR A 142 3.35 6.08 3.98
CA TYR A 142 2.72 6.29 5.28
C TYR A 142 3.20 7.59 5.93
N GLY A 143 2.45 8.05 6.92
CA GLY A 143 2.80 9.16 7.77
C GLY A 143 1.58 9.85 8.37
N ALA A 144 1.82 10.94 9.08
CA ALA A 144 0.78 11.77 9.66
C ALA A 144 0.05 12.63 8.61
N PHE A 145 -0.70 12.01 7.69
CA PHE A 145 -1.48 12.72 6.67
C PHE A 145 -2.50 13.65 7.34
N GLY A 146 -2.69 14.86 6.83
CA GLY A 146 -3.62 15.83 7.43
C GLY A 146 -3.26 16.17 8.88
N GLU A 147 -1.97 16.18 9.20
CA GLU A 147 -1.43 16.50 10.53
C GLU A 147 -1.97 15.59 11.64
N ALA A 148 -2.11 14.28 11.35
CA ALA A 148 -2.52 13.29 12.33
C ALA A 148 -1.62 13.31 13.58
N VAL A 149 -2.22 13.44 14.76
CA VAL A 149 -1.47 13.45 16.02
C VAL A 149 -1.41 12.03 16.59
N GLY A 150 -0.19 11.55 16.82
CA GLY A 150 0.07 10.32 17.57
C GLY A 150 -0.10 9.00 16.81
N HIS A 151 -0.48 9.03 15.53
CA HIS A 151 -0.59 7.83 14.69
C HIS A 151 -0.28 8.15 13.24
N ASP A 152 0.15 7.12 12.49
CA ASP A 152 0.41 7.20 11.07
C ASP A 152 -0.75 6.61 10.28
N ARG A 153 -1.07 7.23 9.15
CA ARG A 153 -2.01 6.72 8.15
C ARG A 153 -1.23 6.07 7.02
N ILE A 154 -1.88 5.16 6.30
CA ILE A 154 -1.27 4.43 5.18
C ILE A 154 -2.02 4.80 3.90
N CYS A 155 -1.27 5.05 2.83
CA CYS A 155 -1.80 5.18 1.49
C CYS A 155 -1.23 4.05 0.64
N VAL A 156 -2.10 3.28 -0.02
CA VAL A 156 -1.73 2.23 -0.95
C VAL A 156 -2.03 2.69 -2.36
N GLN A 157 -1.02 2.62 -3.23
CA GLN A 157 -1.15 2.83 -4.66
C GLN A 157 -1.38 1.48 -5.34
N SER A 158 -2.42 1.39 -6.16
CA SER A 158 -2.66 0.24 -7.02
C SER A 158 -1.90 0.33 -8.33
N MET A 159 -1.84 -0.80 -9.04
CA MET A 159 -1.24 -0.91 -10.38
C MET A 159 -1.95 -0.03 -11.43
N ASP A 160 -3.24 0.26 -11.27
CA ASP A 160 -4.02 1.14 -12.15
C ASP A 160 -4.03 2.61 -11.69
N GLY A 161 -3.26 2.95 -10.64
CA GLY A 161 -3.10 4.33 -10.18
C GLY A 161 -4.20 4.85 -9.25
N GLN A 162 -4.97 3.97 -8.63
CA GLN A 162 -5.83 4.33 -7.50
C GLN A 162 -4.98 4.51 -6.24
N LEU A 163 -5.30 5.53 -5.44
CA LEU A 163 -4.75 5.77 -4.11
C LEU A 163 -5.83 5.47 -3.08
N SER A 164 -5.67 4.40 -2.31
CA SER A 164 -6.56 4.04 -1.21
C SER A 164 -5.93 4.46 0.11
N PHE A 165 -6.69 5.19 0.93
CA PHE A 165 -6.24 5.73 2.20
C PHE A 165 -6.85 4.95 3.36
N PHE A 166 -6.01 4.59 4.33
CA PHE A 166 -6.38 3.83 5.51
C PHE A 166 -5.98 4.59 6.77
N ASP A 167 -6.95 4.79 7.65
CA ASP A 167 -6.76 5.30 9.01
C ASP A 167 -6.92 4.11 9.97
N ARG A 168 -5.77 3.53 10.36
CA ARG A 168 -5.70 2.33 11.20
C ARG A 168 -6.51 1.17 10.61
N ASP A 169 -7.53 0.70 11.33
CA ASP A 169 -8.41 -0.41 10.98
C ASP A 169 -9.55 0.00 10.02
N ARG A 170 -9.57 1.24 9.54
CA ARG A 170 -10.63 1.74 8.65
C ARG A 170 -10.09 2.23 7.32
N HIS A 171 -10.72 1.79 6.23
CA HIS A 171 -10.62 2.47 4.95
C HIS A 171 -11.29 3.86 5.06
N SER A 172 -10.61 4.88 4.55
CA SER A 172 -11.07 6.27 4.62
C SER A 172 -11.70 6.72 3.30
N PHE A 173 -10.95 6.68 2.21
CA PHE A 173 -11.41 7.02 0.86
C PHE A 173 -10.41 6.54 -0.19
N THR A 174 -10.83 6.53 -1.46
CA THR A 174 -9.97 6.18 -2.61
C THR A 174 -10.04 7.28 -3.67
N ARG A 175 -8.90 7.59 -4.32
CA ARG A 175 -8.84 8.56 -5.43
C ARG A 175 -8.06 8.02 -6.61
N GLN A 176 -8.60 8.21 -7.80
CA GLN A 176 -7.91 7.87 -9.05
C GLN A 176 -6.91 8.97 -9.43
N LEU A 177 -5.65 8.60 -9.65
CA LEU A 177 -4.68 9.51 -10.26
C LEU A 177 -4.97 9.73 -11.74
N GLN A 178 -4.85 10.98 -12.17
CA GLN A 178 -4.96 11.32 -13.58
C GLN A 178 -3.71 10.88 -14.34
N ALA A 179 -3.91 10.34 -15.55
CA ALA A 179 -2.83 9.93 -16.46
C ALA A 179 -1.86 8.89 -15.85
N SER A 180 -2.38 7.92 -15.10
CA SER A 180 -1.61 6.79 -14.61
C SER A 180 -1.70 5.60 -15.59
N LEU A 181 -0.63 5.36 -16.34
CA LEU A 181 -0.47 4.11 -17.13
C LEU A 181 0.26 3.03 -16.33
N LEU A 182 1.28 3.45 -15.57
CA LEU A 182 2.09 2.59 -14.69
C LEU A 182 2.25 3.28 -13.33
N PRO A 183 2.28 2.52 -12.22
CA PRO A 183 2.50 3.09 -10.91
C PRO A 183 3.94 3.60 -10.80
N GLY A 184 4.08 4.88 -10.44
CA GLY A 184 5.36 5.48 -10.09
C GLY A 184 5.75 5.25 -8.63
N PRO A 185 6.94 5.68 -8.20
CA PRO A 185 7.26 5.74 -6.78
C PRO A 185 6.28 6.67 -6.05
N ILE A 186 5.98 6.36 -4.80
CA ILE A 186 5.07 7.15 -3.96
C ILE A 186 5.71 7.45 -2.61
N THR A 187 5.60 8.69 -2.16
CA THR A 187 6.09 9.12 -0.84
C THR A 187 5.21 10.22 -0.26
N TYR A 188 5.27 10.41 1.05
CA TYR A 188 4.55 11.48 1.74
C TYR A 188 5.53 12.51 2.28
N VAL A 189 5.22 13.79 2.06
CA VAL A 189 6.02 14.92 2.54
C VAL A 189 5.23 15.68 3.58
N ALA A 190 5.53 15.43 4.86
CA ALA A 190 4.84 16.03 6.00
C ALA A 190 4.85 17.56 5.99
N ARG A 191 5.96 18.19 5.57
CA ARG A 191 6.11 19.67 5.56
C ARG A 191 5.04 20.40 4.73
N ILE A 192 4.53 19.76 3.68
CA ILE A 192 3.53 20.34 2.77
C ILE A 192 2.23 19.53 2.77
N ASP A 193 2.10 18.57 3.68
CA ASP A 193 0.97 17.66 3.79
C ASP A 193 0.53 17.09 2.42
N SER A 194 1.50 16.57 1.66
CA SER A 194 1.27 16.14 0.27
C SER A 194 1.87 14.78 -0.03
N ILE A 195 1.16 14.01 -0.84
CA ILE A 195 1.66 12.79 -1.47
C ILE A 195 2.34 13.18 -2.77
N VAL A 196 3.57 12.72 -2.93
CA VAL A 196 4.39 12.97 -4.11
C VAL A 196 4.57 11.68 -4.87
N THR A 197 4.36 11.72 -6.17
CA THR A 197 4.60 10.61 -7.10
C THR A 197 5.16 11.11 -8.42
N VAL A 198 5.74 10.23 -9.22
CA VAL A 198 6.20 10.51 -10.58
C VAL A 198 5.32 9.75 -11.55
N ASP A 199 4.71 10.44 -12.50
CA ASP A 199 3.84 9.81 -13.49
C ASP A 199 4.62 9.22 -14.68
N CYS A 200 3.92 8.53 -15.59
CA CYS A 200 4.51 7.97 -16.81
C CYS A 200 4.96 9.03 -17.83
N THR A 201 4.63 10.30 -17.60
CA THR A 201 5.13 11.44 -18.39
C THR A 201 6.39 12.07 -17.79
N LEU A 202 6.98 11.44 -16.76
CA LEU A 202 8.19 11.86 -16.05
C LEU A 202 8.00 13.18 -15.27
N TYR A 203 6.76 13.57 -14.95
CA TYR A 203 6.49 14.72 -14.10
C TYR A 203 6.34 14.29 -12.65
N ALA A 204 7.10 14.96 -11.77
CA ALA A 204 6.86 14.89 -10.33
C ALA A 204 5.59 15.68 -9.99
N ARG A 205 4.60 15.00 -9.40
CA ARG A 205 3.32 15.59 -9.00
C ARG A 205 3.17 15.50 -7.49
N ALA A 206 2.69 16.59 -6.89
CA ALA A 206 2.37 16.67 -5.48
C ALA A 206 0.87 16.90 -5.31
N TYR A 207 0.21 16.02 -4.57
CA TYR A 207 -1.21 16.07 -4.26
C TYR A 207 -1.39 16.33 -2.77
N ARG A 208 -1.92 17.50 -2.42
CA ARG A 208 -2.17 17.85 -1.02
C ARG A 208 -3.27 16.95 -0.45
N TYR A 209 -3.05 16.42 0.75
CA TYR A 209 -3.98 15.48 1.37
C TYR A 209 -5.39 16.08 1.54
N GLY A 210 -5.49 17.31 2.04
CA GLY A 210 -6.78 18.00 2.16
C GLY A 210 -7.54 18.17 0.84
N ALA A 211 -6.83 18.33 -0.29
CA ALA A 211 -7.45 18.42 -1.61
C ALA A 211 -7.96 17.05 -2.10
N LEU A 212 -7.21 15.97 -1.82
CA LEU A 212 -7.66 14.60 -2.13
C LEU A 212 -8.89 14.21 -1.31
N LEU A 213 -8.92 14.57 -0.03
CA LEU A 213 -10.05 14.31 0.86
C LEU A 213 -11.33 15.01 0.36
N GLY A 214 -11.23 16.29 -0.01
CA GLY A 214 -12.35 17.10 -0.48
C GLY A 214 -12.78 16.88 -1.94
N ALA A 215 -11.97 16.18 -2.74
CA ALA A 215 -12.32 15.89 -4.14
C ALA A 215 -13.53 14.94 -4.20
N VAL A 216 -14.57 15.33 -4.95
CA VAL A 216 -15.68 14.46 -5.28
C VAL A 216 -15.24 13.50 -6.38
N ASP A 217 -15.58 12.22 -6.25
CA ASP A 217 -15.23 11.21 -7.25
C ASP A 217 -15.73 11.67 -8.63
N ALA A 218 -14.81 11.83 -9.57
CA ALA A 218 -15.18 12.00 -10.96
C ALA A 218 -15.85 10.68 -11.37
N ALA A 219 -17.15 10.75 -11.68
CA ALA A 219 -17.93 9.60 -12.11
C ALA A 219 -17.14 8.77 -13.12
N PRO A 220 -17.19 7.42 -13.04
CA PRO A 220 -16.48 6.57 -13.98
C PRO A 220 -16.90 7.01 -15.38
N ARG A 221 -15.92 7.35 -16.23
CA ARG A 221 -16.19 7.72 -17.61
C ARG A 221 -16.77 6.49 -18.30
N GLY A 222 -18.10 6.42 -18.30
CA GLY A 222 -18.87 5.44 -19.05
C GLY A 222 -18.42 5.49 -20.49
N SER A 223 -18.10 4.31 -21.01
CA SER A 223 -17.89 4.01 -22.42
C SER A 223 -18.76 4.91 -23.30
N ALA A 224 -18.12 5.86 -23.98
CA ALA A 224 -18.73 6.57 -25.10
C ALA A 224 -18.82 5.60 -26.28
N GLY A 225 -19.79 4.70 -26.22
CA GLY A 225 -20.26 3.92 -27.36
C GLY A 225 -21.17 4.78 -28.21
N GLY A 226 -20.60 5.48 -29.18
CA GLY A 226 -21.35 6.21 -30.19
C GLY A 226 -22.20 5.28 -31.04
N GLY A 227 -23.51 5.53 -31.05
CA GLY A 227 -24.46 4.95 -31.99
C GLY A 227 -25.37 6.07 -32.50
N ALA A 228 -24.90 6.78 -33.52
CA ALA A 228 -25.68 7.76 -34.25
C ALA A 228 -26.75 7.05 -35.10
N SER A 229 -28.02 7.47 -35.00
CA SER A 229 -28.96 7.33 -36.11
C SER A 229 -29.88 8.56 -36.18
N ALA A 230 -29.46 9.44 -37.09
CA ALA A 230 -30.18 10.45 -37.86
C ALA A 230 -31.68 10.67 -37.58
N GLY A 231 -32.01 11.91 -37.23
CA GLY A 231 -33.31 12.49 -37.51
C GLY A 231 -33.42 12.86 -39.00
N THR A 232 -34.51 12.46 -39.65
CA THR A 232 -34.96 13.01 -40.92
C THR A 232 -36.21 13.85 -40.67
N GLY A 233 -36.10 15.13 -41.01
CA GLY A 233 -37.19 16.10 -41.02
C GLY A 233 -38.21 15.84 -42.13
N GLY A 234 -39.34 16.54 -42.00
CA GLY A 234 -40.60 16.24 -42.66
C GLY A 234 -40.66 16.50 -44.16
N SER A 235 -41.75 16.03 -44.76
CA SER A 235 -42.37 16.61 -45.95
C SER A 235 -43.84 16.22 -46.06
N SER A 236 -44.58 17.14 -46.66
CA SER A 236 -46.01 17.39 -46.72
C SER A 236 -46.86 16.46 -47.59
N ALA A 237 -48.14 16.27 -47.22
CA ALA A 237 -49.34 16.21 -48.07
C ALA A 237 -50.57 16.15 -47.12
N GLY A 238 -51.70 16.84 -47.27
CA GLY A 238 -52.33 17.44 -48.44
C GLY A 238 -53.57 16.62 -48.86
N GLY A 239 -54.77 17.02 -48.40
CA GLY A 239 -56.09 16.53 -48.86
C GLY A 239 -56.78 15.52 -47.92
N GLY A 240 -58.07 15.57 -47.60
CA GLY A 240 -59.19 16.39 -48.04
C GLY A 240 -60.49 15.56 -47.92
N GLY A 241 -61.52 16.11 -47.25
CA GLY A 241 -62.92 15.62 -47.26
C GLY A 241 -63.19 14.35 -46.42
N GLY A 242 -64.30 14.18 -45.71
CA GLY A 242 -65.52 14.96 -45.52
C GLY A 242 -66.59 14.02 -44.92
N GLY A 243 -67.58 14.58 -44.21
CA GLY A 243 -68.93 14.01 -44.13
C GLY A 243 -69.40 13.36 -42.82
N GLY A 244 -70.48 13.94 -42.27
CA GLY A 244 -71.51 13.27 -41.44
C GLY A 244 -71.28 13.36 -39.93
N GLY A 245 -72.08 14.02 -39.09
CA GLY A 245 -73.46 14.46 -39.23
C GLY A 245 -74.44 13.41 -38.69
N GLY A 246 -74.91 13.57 -37.45
CA GLY A 246 -76.11 12.92 -36.92
C GLY A 246 -75.97 12.37 -35.49
N GLY A 247 -76.84 12.83 -34.59
CA GLY A 247 -77.16 12.19 -33.32
C GLY A 247 -76.98 13.07 -32.10
#